data_AF-A0A5C4WZH2-F1
#
_entry.id   AF-A0A5C4WZH2-F1
#
_cell.length_a   1.000
_cell.length_b   1.000
_cell.length_c   1.000
_cell.angle_alpha   90.00
_cell.angle_beta   90.00
_cell.angle_gamma   90.00
#
_symmetry.space_group_name_H-M   'P 1'
#
loop_
_entity.id
_entity.type
_entity.pdbx_description
1 polymer ?
#
loop_
_entity_poly.entity_id
_entity_poly.type
_entity_poly.pdbx_seq_one_letter_code
_entity_poly.pdbx_strand_id
1 'polypeptide(L)'
;MKGVGMKPAVKEFQDDTELMDEVKRQAAAGIAKDDLFVLSHDDDRTDRVAGSVNANEPDDLSNHVGTRYDKKGDELRAIFEEFGFTSNESDDLEEKLDHGKILLLINS
;
A
#
# COMPACT_ATOMS: atom_id res chain seq x y z
N MET A 1 -0.75 -22.09 -15.10
CA MET A 1 -0.47 -22.23 -13.66
C MET A 1 0.30 -21.01 -13.25
N LYS A 2 -0.33 -20.01 -12.61
CA LYS A 2 0.43 -18.95 -11.95
C LYS A 2 1.24 -19.64 -10.86
N GLY A 3 2.56 -19.49 -10.90
CA GLY A 3 3.45 -20.09 -9.90
C GLY A 3 2.99 -19.69 -8.50
N VAL A 4 3.33 -20.50 -7.50
CA VAL A 4 3.17 -20.12 -6.10
C VAL A 4 3.94 -18.81 -5.91
N GLY A 5 3.24 -17.68 -6.04
CA GLY A 5 3.84 -16.35 -5.96
C GLY A 5 4.35 -16.19 -4.55
N MET A 6 5.61 -15.79 -4.41
CA MET A 6 6.15 -15.46 -3.10
C MET A 6 5.29 -14.33 -2.52
N LYS A 7 4.95 -14.41 -1.23
CA LYS A 7 4.25 -13.30 -0.55
C LYS A 7 5.06 -12.01 -0.75
N PRO A 8 4.43 -10.87 -1.06
CA PRO A 8 5.16 -9.64 -1.30
C PRO A 8 5.93 -9.21 -0.05
N ALA A 9 7.05 -8.52 -0.25
CA ALA A 9 7.76 -7.90 0.86
C ALA A 9 6.95 -6.69 1.36
N VAL A 10 6.87 -6.52 2.69
CA VAL A 10 6.16 -5.40 3.32
C VAL A 10 7.17 -4.42 3.90
N LYS A 11 7.00 -3.13 3.60
CA LYS A 11 7.72 -2.03 4.25
C LYS A 11 6.73 -1.06 4.88
N GLU A 12 7.10 -0.54 6.06
CA GLU A 12 6.26 0.35 6.85
C GLU A 12 6.86 1.75 6.87
N PHE A 13 6.00 2.77 6.81
CA PHE A 13 6.40 4.17 6.80
C PHE A 13 5.50 4.98 7.74
N GLN A 14 6.06 6.07 8.25
CA GLN A 14 5.36 7.03 9.10
C GLN A 14 4.78 8.20 8.30
N ASP A 15 5.37 8.47 7.13
CA ASP A 15 5.00 9.60 6.27
C ASP A 15 5.29 9.31 4.79
N ASP A 16 4.74 10.17 3.93
CA ASP A 16 4.87 10.05 2.48
C ASP A 16 6.31 10.33 1.97
N THR A 17 7.17 11.00 2.76
CA THR A 17 8.53 11.34 2.35
C THR A 17 9.41 10.10 2.34
N GLU A 18 9.41 9.34 3.44
CA GLU A 18 10.16 8.08 3.52
C GLU A 18 9.64 7.04 2.53
N LEU A 19 8.31 6.98 2.35
CA LEU A 19 7.66 6.14 1.36
C LEU A 19 8.15 6.48 -0.06
N MET A 20 8.16 7.77 -0.42
CA MET A 20 8.55 8.22 -1.75
C MET A 20 9.98 7.89 -2.08
N ASP A 21 10.88 8.08 -1.11
CA ASP A 21 12.28 7.72 -1.27
C ASP A 21 12.45 6.21 -1.50
N GLU A 22 11.66 5.38 -0.81
CA GLU A 22 11.69 3.92 -1.04
C GLU A 22 11.14 3.53 -2.41
N VAL A 23 10.00 4.09 -2.81
CA VAL A 23 9.39 3.83 -4.12
C VAL A 23 10.37 4.15 -5.25
N LYS A 24 11.07 5.28 -5.16
CA LYS A 24 12.12 5.66 -6.12
C LYS A 24 13.28 4.68 -6.13
N ARG A 25 13.71 4.20 -4.95
CA ARG A 25 14.76 3.17 -4.85
C ARG A 25 14.34 1.87 -5.54
N GLN A 26 13.11 1.43 -5.34
CA GLN A 26 12.58 0.20 -5.97
C GLN A 26 12.45 0.37 -7.49
N ALA A 27 11.93 1.50 -7.96
CA ALA A 27 11.87 1.81 -9.39
C ALA A 27 13.27 1.85 -10.02
N ALA A 28 14.26 2.47 -9.36
CA ALA A 28 15.65 2.52 -9.81
C ALA A 28 16.32 1.13 -9.80
N ALA A 29 15.87 0.22 -8.94
CA ALA A 29 16.28 -1.18 -8.90
C ALA A 29 15.61 -2.04 -10.00
N GLY A 30 14.68 -1.46 -10.78
CA GLY A 30 14.01 -2.12 -11.90
C GLY A 30 12.69 -2.80 -11.54
N ILE A 31 12.16 -2.60 -10.33
CA ILE A 31 10.81 -3.06 -9.98
C ILE A 31 9.79 -2.24 -10.77
N ALA A 32 8.84 -2.92 -11.41
CA ALA A 32 7.78 -2.25 -12.15
C ALA A 32 6.85 -1.53 -11.18
N LYS A 33 6.30 -0.39 -11.58
CA LYS A 33 5.31 0.31 -10.76
C LYS A 33 4.09 -0.55 -10.45
N ASP A 34 3.70 -1.44 -11.36
CA ASP A 34 2.55 -2.36 -11.21
C ASP A 34 2.81 -3.46 -10.17
N ASP A 35 4.05 -3.57 -9.70
CA ASP A 35 4.49 -4.45 -8.63
C ASP A 35 4.67 -3.71 -7.28
N LEU A 36 4.36 -2.41 -7.24
CA LEU A 36 4.40 -1.57 -6.05
C LEU A 36 2.98 -1.17 -5.66
N PHE A 37 2.58 -1.53 -4.43
CA PHE A 37 1.24 -1.29 -3.90
C PHE A 37 1.31 -0.53 -2.58
N VAL A 38 0.65 0.63 -2.50
CA VAL A 38 0.60 1.43 -1.28
C VAL A 38 -0.74 1.21 -0.57
N LEU A 39 -0.73 0.98 0.74
CA LEU A 39 -1.93 0.82 1.56
C LEU A 39 -1.93 1.82 2.71
N SER A 40 -3.08 2.46 2.94
CA SER A 40 -3.40 3.32 4.09
C SER A 40 -4.79 2.98 4.63
N HIS A 41 -5.01 3.22 5.94
CA HIS A 41 -6.35 3.12 6.52
C HIS A 41 -7.17 4.36 6.18
N ASP A 42 -8.35 4.14 5.60
CA ASP A 42 -9.36 5.19 5.42
C ASP A 42 -10.06 5.40 6.76
N ASP A 43 -9.38 6.13 7.65
CA ASP A 43 -10.04 6.68 8.83
C ASP A 43 -11.21 7.52 8.34
N ASP A 44 -12.41 7.25 8.85
CA ASP A 44 -13.69 7.94 8.57
C ASP A 44 -13.61 9.42 9.01
N ARG A 45 -12.68 10.18 8.43
CA ARG A 45 -12.53 11.61 8.51
C ARG A 45 -13.46 12.15 7.47
N THR A 46 -14.69 12.35 7.91
CA THR A 46 -15.78 13.02 7.22
C THR A 46 -15.48 14.49 6.85
N ASP A 47 -14.20 14.89 6.69
CA ASP A 47 -13.77 16.25 6.35
C ASP A 47 -12.49 16.30 5.48
N ARG A 48 -12.39 15.41 4.48
CA ARG A 48 -11.56 15.74 3.31
C ARG A 48 -12.06 15.06 2.03
N VAL A 49 -13.19 15.58 1.57
CA VAL A 49 -13.63 15.58 0.16
C VAL A 49 -13.80 14.19 -0.47
N ALA A 50 -15.05 13.77 -0.49
CA ALA A 50 -15.54 12.68 -1.32
C ALA A 50 -15.05 12.79 -2.77
N GLY A 51 -14.51 11.68 -3.29
CA GLY A 51 -14.54 11.34 -4.70
C GLY A 51 -13.72 12.24 -5.60
N SER A 52 -12.41 12.04 -5.64
CA SER A 52 -11.62 12.04 -6.88
C SER A 52 -10.20 11.60 -6.55
N VAL A 53 -9.72 10.63 -7.33
CA VAL A 53 -8.30 10.44 -7.64
C VAL A 53 -7.55 11.79 -7.63
N ASN A 54 -6.41 11.86 -6.94
CA ASN A 54 -5.37 12.90 -7.09
C ASN A 54 -5.71 14.35 -6.68
N ALA A 55 -5.79 14.66 -5.38
CA ALA A 55 -5.71 16.06 -4.94
C ALA A 55 -4.62 16.35 -3.88
N ASN A 56 -4.07 15.32 -3.22
CA ASN A 56 -2.94 15.47 -2.27
C ASN A 56 -1.81 14.47 -2.51
N GLU A 57 -1.90 13.61 -3.52
CA GLU A 57 -0.73 12.80 -3.88
C GLU A 57 0.33 13.72 -4.48
N PRO A 58 1.59 13.63 -4.04
CA PRO A 58 2.68 14.19 -4.82
C PRO A 58 2.60 13.59 -6.23
N ASP A 59 2.58 14.42 -7.28
CA ASP A 59 2.54 13.99 -8.69
C ASP A 59 3.57 12.88 -9.00
N ASP A 60 4.63 12.80 -8.19
CA ASP A 60 5.73 11.86 -8.27
C ASP A 60 5.39 10.44 -7.78
N LEU A 61 4.47 10.28 -6.81
CA LEU A 61 4.09 8.96 -6.27
C LEU A 61 3.28 8.18 -7.30
N SER A 62 2.29 8.81 -7.92
CA SER A 62 1.43 8.19 -8.93
C SER A 62 2.19 7.80 -10.21
N ASN A 63 3.37 8.40 -10.46
CA ASN A 63 4.26 8.01 -11.56
C ASN A 63 5.02 6.70 -11.29
N HIS A 64 5.21 6.35 -10.02
CA HIS A 64 6.06 5.24 -9.60
C HIS A 64 5.31 4.09 -8.90
N VAL A 65 4.05 4.29 -8.51
CA VAL A 65 3.19 3.27 -7.90
C VAL A 65 2.06 2.93 -8.85
N GLY A 66 1.79 1.63 -9.03
CA GLY A 66 0.75 1.14 -9.94
C GLY A 66 -0.64 1.12 -9.31
N THR A 67 -0.72 0.86 -8.01
CA THR A 67 -1.98 0.80 -7.28
C THR A 67 -1.85 1.32 -5.85
N ARG A 68 -2.84 2.10 -5.41
CA ARG A 68 -3.01 2.51 -4.03
C ARG A 68 -4.36 2.06 -3.50
N TYR A 69 -4.37 1.51 -2.29
CA TYR A 69 -5.55 1.18 -1.54
C TYR A 69 -5.68 2.14 -0.36
N ASP A 70 -6.82 2.83 -0.32
CA ASP A 70 -7.26 3.65 0.80
C ASP A 70 -8.62 3.12 1.22
N LYS A 71 -8.64 2.35 2.31
CA LYS A 71 -9.68 1.35 2.58
C LYS A 71 -9.93 1.16 4.07
N LYS A 72 -11.13 0.68 4.41
CA LYS A 72 -11.48 0.30 5.78
C LYS A 72 -10.87 -1.05 6.15
N GLY A 73 -10.77 -1.32 7.46
CA GLY A 73 -10.11 -2.50 8.00
C GLY A 73 -10.54 -3.87 7.43
N ASP A 74 -11.83 -4.09 7.15
CA ASP A 74 -12.31 -5.33 6.52
C ASP A 74 -11.87 -5.46 5.05
N GLU A 75 -11.93 -4.36 4.29
CA GLU A 75 -11.43 -4.32 2.92
C GLU A 75 -9.90 -4.51 2.87
N LEU A 76 -9.16 -3.91 3.79
CA LEU A 76 -7.69 -4.04 3.88
C LEU A 76 -7.26 -5.49 4.15
N ARG A 77 -7.92 -6.16 5.10
CA ARG A 77 -7.64 -7.57 5.40
C ARG A 77 -7.92 -8.48 4.20
N ALA A 78 -9.02 -8.24 3.49
CA ALA A 78 -9.32 -8.96 2.25
C ALA A 78 -8.23 -8.76 1.19
N ILE A 79 -7.72 -7.54 1.03
CA ILE A 79 -6.62 -7.25 0.11
C ILE A 79 -5.34 -8.03 0.52
N PHE A 80 -4.96 -8.03 1.80
CA PHE A 80 -3.81 -8.80 2.25
C PHE A 80 -3.98 -10.31 1.99
N GLU A 81 -5.16 -10.86 2.23
CA GLU A 81 -5.44 -12.26 1.89
C GLU A 81 -5.34 -12.54 0.39
N GLU A 82 -5.75 -11.61 -0.48
CA GLU A 82 -5.55 -11.69 -1.94
C GLU A 82 -4.07 -11.72 -2.34
N PHE A 83 -3.21 -11.01 -1.59
CA PHE A 83 -1.75 -11.08 -1.72
C PHE A 83 -1.12 -12.33 -1.09
N GLY A 84 -1.94 -13.20 -0.48
CA GLY A 84 -1.52 -14.49 0.08
C GLY A 84 -1.10 -14.43 1.55
N PHE A 85 -1.35 -13.32 2.26
CA PHE A 85 -1.19 -13.26 3.71
C PHE A 85 -2.27 -14.11 4.40
N THR A 86 -1.93 -14.69 5.55
CA THR A 86 -2.94 -15.39 6.38
C THR A 86 -3.84 -14.39 7.09
N SER A 87 -4.99 -14.84 7.61
CA SER A 87 -5.90 -13.97 8.38
C SER A 87 -5.18 -13.29 9.56
N ASN A 88 -4.38 -14.02 10.34
CA ASN A 88 -3.60 -13.42 11.44
C ASN A 88 -2.58 -12.39 10.94
N GLU A 89 -1.86 -12.66 9.85
CA GLU A 89 -0.93 -11.68 9.28
C GLU A 89 -1.65 -10.44 8.73
N SER A 90 -2.85 -10.65 8.18
CA SER A 90 -3.68 -9.56 7.66
C SER A 90 -4.21 -8.67 8.78
N ASP A 91 -4.61 -9.26 9.92
CA ASP A 91 -4.97 -8.53 11.13
C ASP A 91 -3.76 -7.73 11.67
N ASP A 92 -2.57 -8.33 11.76
CA ASP A 92 -1.35 -7.65 12.23
C ASP A 92 -0.92 -6.48 11.31
N LEU A 93 -1.16 -6.60 10.00
CA LEU A 93 -0.85 -5.55 9.02
C LEU A 93 -1.90 -4.43 9.06
N GLU A 94 -3.17 -4.77 9.23
CA GLU A 94 -4.24 -3.79 9.37
C GLU A 94 -4.11 -2.99 10.67
N GLU A 95 -3.74 -3.60 11.79
CA GLU A 95 -3.50 -2.89 13.06
C GLU A 95 -2.42 -1.79 12.90
N LYS A 96 -1.40 -2.03 12.06
CA LYS A 96 -0.40 -0.99 11.75
C LYS A 96 -1.01 0.17 10.98
N LEU A 97 -1.88 -0.12 10.02
CA LEU A 97 -2.59 0.91 9.25
C LEU A 97 -3.52 1.73 10.16
N ASP A 98 -4.23 1.08 11.07
CA ASP A 98 -5.06 1.71 12.12
C ASP A 98 -4.25 2.65 13.02
N HIS A 99 -2.98 2.32 13.27
CA HIS A 99 -2.05 3.18 13.99
C HIS A 99 -1.46 4.33 13.13
N GLY A 100 -2.00 4.55 11.93
CA GLY A 100 -1.61 5.63 11.03
C GLY A 100 -0.36 5.35 10.21
N LYS A 101 0.08 4.09 10.10
CA LYS A 101 1.18 3.72 9.21
C LYS A 101 0.73 3.68 7.76
N ILE A 102 1.71 3.79 6.88
CA ILE A 102 1.56 3.50 5.45
C ILE A 102 2.37 2.25 5.14
N LEU A 103 1.80 1.33 4.38
CA LEU A 103 2.48 0.11 3.96
C LEU A 103 2.77 0.15 2.46
N LEU A 104 3.96 -0.30 2.08
CA LEU A 104 4.33 -0.62 0.70
C LEU A 104 4.49 -2.14 0.57
N LEU A 105 3.67 -2.76 -0.27
CA LEU A 105 3.88 -4.13 -0.72
C LEU A 105 4.68 -4.12 -2.01
N ILE A 106 5.71 -4.95 -2.06
CA ILE A 106 6.62 -5.10 -3.21
C ILE A 106 6.51 -6.54 -3.70
N ASN A 107 5.90 -6.70 -4.87
CA ASN A 107 5.76 -7.98 -5.55
C ASN A 107 6.97 -8.19 -6.48
N SER A 108 7.79 -9.22 -6.24
CA SER A 108 9.06 -9.43 -6.99
C SER A 108 9.28 -10.88 -7.35
#